data_AF-A0A2S6G9C0-F1
#
_entry.id   AF-A0A2S6G9C0-F1
#
_cell.length_a   1.000
_cell.length_b   1.000
_cell.length_c   1.000
_cell.angle_alpha   90.00
_cell.angle_beta   90.00
_cell.angle_gamma   90.00
#
_symmetry.space_group_name_H-M   'P 1'
#
loop_
_entity.id
_entity.type
_entity.pdbx_description
1 polymer ?
#
loop_
_entity_poly.entity_id
_entity_poly.type
_entity_poly.pdbx_seq_one_letter_code
_entity_poly.pdbx_strand_id
1 'polypeptide(L)'
;MSHQSDLIAEDIQAYLKQHENKELLRLLTCGSVDDGKSTLIGRLLHDTKMIYEDHMASLQSDSAKMGTTGEKLDLALLVDGLQAEREQGITIDVAYRYFSTDKRKFIIADTPGHEQYTRNMATGASTAQLAILMIDARHGVLTQTRRHSYIASLLGIRHIVVAVNKMDLVDFSEERFNEIKDDYLAFAAKLGLKDIRFVPISALDGDNVVNKSENTPWFTGQPLMDILETVEVSRDKNLEHFRFPVQYVTRPDLNFRGFCGTIASGVIRPGDDVMALPSRRTSKIKDVVTFDGNLEEAYIDQAVTLTLEDEIDVSRGDMLVKVEDEPEVHNRFNANIVWMTDAPLETGRLYDIKLGPTFTSGTVKTIHHQTDVNTLEQQANPERLQLNEIGLCELTLNQPIAFDAYQRNHATGSFIVIDRLTNVTIGAGMIEGLADGIESLDPVTTDERERRLAQKPAIIACNGKHAPELALAVERALFDQGKTAVVVSEDNTGDADERRHVAQLLTAHGLIAIAENLGSDVANATVSADAEQDIPAAVSGLVQELVRSKRI
;
A
#
# COMPACT_ATOMS: atom_id res chain seq x y z
N MET A 1 -26.88 22.23 31.89
CA MET A 1 -28.24 22.47 31.35
C MET A 1 -28.17 23.60 30.34
N SER A 2 -28.95 23.48 29.25
CA SER A 2 -29.22 24.42 28.14
C SER A 2 -28.11 24.78 27.15
N HIS A 3 -27.78 23.83 26.28
CA HIS A 3 -27.95 24.05 24.83
C HIS A 3 -28.82 22.91 24.32
N GLN A 4 -30.10 22.92 24.71
CA GLN A 4 -31.13 22.22 23.94
C GLN A 4 -31.24 23.06 22.66
N SER A 5 -30.81 22.50 21.52
CA SER A 5 -31.01 23.17 20.25
C SER A 5 -32.50 23.41 20.06
N ASP A 6 -32.88 24.61 19.62
CA ASP A 6 -34.29 24.98 19.39
C ASP A 6 -35.02 23.97 18.46
N LEU A 7 -34.25 23.25 17.64
CA LEU A 7 -34.68 22.12 16.80
C LEU A 7 -35.26 20.92 17.55
N ILE A 8 -34.80 20.60 18.77
CA ILE A 8 -35.36 19.50 19.58
C ILE A 8 -36.80 19.81 20.02
N ALA A 9 -37.10 21.09 20.24
CA ALA A 9 -38.41 21.53 20.69
C ALA A 9 -39.42 21.66 19.53
N GLU A 10 -38.95 21.99 18.32
CA GLU A 10 -39.82 22.32 17.19
C GLU A 10 -39.97 21.20 16.14
N ASP A 11 -38.93 20.39 15.88
CA ASP A 11 -39.00 19.30 14.88
C ASP A 11 -38.00 18.16 15.16
N ILE A 12 -38.44 17.19 15.98
CA ILE A 12 -37.66 16.00 16.33
C ILE A 12 -37.34 15.14 15.09
N GLN A 13 -38.19 15.11 14.07
CA GLN A 13 -37.92 14.33 12.86
C GLN A 13 -36.81 14.95 12.02
N ALA A 14 -36.81 16.27 11.86
CA ALA A 14 -35.71 16.99 11.21
C ALA A 14 -34.40 16.82 11.99
N TYR A 15 -34.45 16.91 13.32
CA TYR A 15 -33.29 16.68 14.19
C TYR A 15 -32.72 15.25 14.05
N LEU A 16 -33.58 14.22 14.09
CA LEU A 16 -33.19 12.83 13.89
C LEU A 16 -32.60 12.61 12.49
N LYS A 17 -33.22 13.17 11.45
CA LYS A 17 -32.74 13.06 10.06
C LYS A 17 -31.41 13.79 9.84
N GLN A 18 -31.18 14.91 10.53
CA GLN A 18 -29.90 15.61 10.54
C GLN A 18 -28.82 14.81 11.28
N HIS A 19 -29.18 14.12 12.37
CA HIS A 19 -28.28 13.24 13.11
C HIS A 19 -27.92 11.96 12.35
N GLU A 20 -28.87 11.41 11.61
CA GLU A 20 -28.69 10.22 10.77
C GLU A 20 -27.73 10.51 9.61
N ASN A 21 -27.87 11.66 8.95
CA ASN A 21 -27.12 12.05 7.75
C ASN A 21 -25.86 12.89 8.02
N LYS A 22 -25.30 12.87 9.24
CA LYS A 22 -24.03 13.59 9.51
C LYS A 22 -22.92 13.02 8.63
N GLU A 23 -22.26 13.91 7.89
CA GLU A 23 -21.10 13.57 7.08
C GLU A 23 -19.98 13.02 7.99
N LEU A 24 -19.22 12.06 7.48
CA LEU A 24 -18.09 11.44 8.16
C LEU A 24 -16.79 12.04 7.60
N LEU A 25 -15.93 12.54 8.47
CA LEU A 25 -14.55 12.91 8.14
C LEU A 25 -13.58 11.91 8.75
N ARG A 26 -12.74 11.31 7.90
CA ARG A 26 -11.58 10.53 8.35
C ARG A 26 -10.35 11.41 8.33
N LEU A 27 -9.71 11.59 9.48
CA LEU A 27 -8.53 12.43 9.61
C LEU A 27 -7.37 11.67 10.25
N LEU A 28 -6.18 12.13 9.91
CA LEU A 28 -4.90 11.60 10.36
C LEU A 28 -4.17 12.65 11.19
N THR A 29 -3.61 12.30 12.34
CA THR A 29 -2.69 13.17 13.08
C THR A 29 -1.25 12.76 12.84
N CYS A 30 -0.42 13.73 12.43
CA CYS A 30 0.99 13.54 12.13
C CYS A 30 1.83 14.63 12.78
N GLY A 31 3.11 14.35 13.02
CA GLY A 31 4.01 15.26 13.73
C GLY A 31 5.09 14.49 14.51
N SER A 32 6.10 15.20 14.98
CA SER A 32 7.18 14.67 15.81
C SER A 32 6.67 14.05 17.12
N VAL A 33 7.53 13.25 17.76
CA VAL A 33 7.26 12.58 19.05
C VAL A 33 6.84 13.60 20.12
N ASP A 34 7.36 14.83 20.07
CA ASP A 34 7.08 15.87 21.07
C ASP A 34 6.13 16.97 20.59
N ASP A 35 5.57 16.89 19.39
CA ASP A 35 4.71 17.98 18.87
C ASP A 35 3.33 18.05 19.54
N GLY A 36 3.00 17.11 20.44
CA GLY A 36 1.76 17.12 21.24
C GLY A 36 0.54 16.54 20.53
N LYS A 37 0.72 15.54 19.65
CA LYS A 37 -0.36 14.85 18.92
C LYS A 37 -1.41 14.25 19.87
N SER A 38 -0.99 13.38 20.79
CA SER A 38 -1.89 12.71 21.75
C SER A 38 -2.58 13.73 22.66
N THR A 39 -1.87 14.79 23.06
CA THR A 39 -2.46 15.90 23.84
C THR A 39 -3.58 16.60 23.07
N LEU A 40 -3.38 16.90 21.78
CA LEU A 40 -4.41 17.52 20.95
C LEU A 40 -5.64 16.60 20.82
N ILE A 41 -5.43 15.31 20.57
CA ILE A 41 -6.53 14.34 20.47
C ILE A 41 -7.29 14.28 21.79
N GLY A 42 -6.58 14.14 22.92
CA GLY A 42 -7.17 14.16 24.24
C GLY A 42 -7.97 15.44 24.51
N ARG A 43 -7.45 16.59 24.06
CA ARG A 43 -8.15 17.88 24.18
C ARG A 43 -9.42 17.94 23.34
N LEU A 44 -9.38 17.48 22.09
CA LEU A 44 -10.57 17.41 21.24
C LEU A 44 -11.64 16.50 21.87
N LEU A 45 -11.25 15.35 22.42
CA LEU A 45 -12.18 14.42 23.09
C LEU A 45 -12.77 15.03 24.37
N HIS A 46 -11.95 15.73 25.16
CA HIS A 46 -12.37 16.40 26.38
C HIS A 46 -13.36 17.54 26.08
N ASP A 47 -13.00 18.46 25.20
CA ASP A 47 -13.77 19.68 24.94
C ASP A 47 -15.07 19.39 24.17
N THR A 48 -15.13 18.28 23.42
CA THR A 48 -16.37 17.79 22.79
C THR A 48 -17.30 17.04 23.74
N LYS A 49 -16.94 16.92 25.03
CA LYS A 49 -17.73 16.30 26.11
C LYS A 49 -18.10 14.84 25.84
N MET A 50 -17.26 14.12 25.09
CA MET A 50 -17.47 12.70 24.77
C MET A 50 -16.82 11.76 25.81
N ILE A 51 -16.14 12.31 26.81
CA ILE A 51 -15.55 11.53 27.91
C ILE A 51 -16.52 11.50 29.08
N TYR A 52 -16.96 10.31 29.46
CA TYR A 52 -17.80 10.10 30.65
C TYR A 52 -17.04 10.52 31.94
N GLU A 53 -17.76 11.04 32.94
CA GLU A 53 -17.17 11.61 34.16
C GLU A 53 -16.29 10.62 34.96
N ASP A 54 -16.59 9.33 34.88
CA ASP A 54 -15.84 8.23 35.48
C ASP A 54 -14.46 8.03 34.85
N HIS A 55 -14.36 8.13 33.53
CA HIS A 55 -13.08 8.12 32.82
C HIS A 55 -12.23 9.34 33.19
N MET A 56 -12.84 10.52 33.37
CA MET A 56 -12.15 11.73 33.83
C MET A 56 -11.56 11.58 35.24
N ALA A 57 -12.29 10.95 36.17
CA ALA A 57 -11.79 10.70 37.52
C ALA A 57 -10.59 9.72 37.52
N SER A 58 -10.61 8.70 36.65
CA SER A 58 -9.48 7.78 36.50
C SER A 58 -8.22 8.48 35.98
N LEU A 59 -8.37 9.38 34.99
CA LEU A 59 -7.26 10.15 34.43
C LEU A 59 -6.65 11.14 35.41
N GLN A 60 -7.46 11.78 36.25
CA GLN A 60 -6.94 12.64 37.33
C GLN A 60 -6.06 11.84 38.28
N SER A 61 -6.47 10.61 38.61
CA SER A 61 -5.70 9.73 39.48
C SER A 61 -4.41 9.21 38.83
N ASP A 62 -4.42 8.97 37.52
CA ASP A 62 -3.28 8.47 36.76
C ASP A 62 -2.30 9.60 36.40
N SER A 63 -2.80 10.79 36.05
CA SER A 63 -1.99 12.01 35.85
C SER A 63 -1.21 12.35 37.12
N ALA A 64 -1.83 12.23 38.29
CA ALA A 64 -1.16 12.48 39.57
C ALA A 64 -0.06 11.47 39.92
N LYS A 65 -0.08 10.26 39.33
CA LYS A 65 0.90 9.19 39.59
C LYS A 65 2.01 9.12 38.54
N MET A 66 1.67 9.35 37.27
CA MET A 66 2.53 9.06 36.11
C MET A 66 2.53 10.16 35.04
N GLY A 67 1.86 11.30 35.27
CA GLY A 67 1.72 12.37 34.29
C GLY A 67 3.02 13.13 34.00
N THR A 68 3.16 13.59 32.75
CA THR A 68 4.32 14.38 32.28
C THR A 68 4.08 15.90 32.38
N THR A 69 2.83 16.31 32.58
CA THR A 69 2.37 17.72 32.58
C THR A 69 2.28 18.38 33.96
N GLY A 70 2.85 17.77 35.01
CA GLY A 70 2.86 18.33 36.37
C GLY A 70 1.48 18.31 37.05
N GLU A 71 1.04 19.45 37.61
CA GLU A 71 -0.28 19.57 38.26
C GLU A 71 -1.47 19.66 37.28
N LYS A 72 -1.19 19.91 35.98
CA LYS A 72 -2.22 19.93 34.93
C LYS A 72 -2.54 18.50 34.46
N LEU A 73 -3.82 18.28 34.12
CA LEU A 73 -4.35 17.01 33.64
C LEU A 73 -3.64 16.57 32.35
N ASP A 74 -3.03 15.37 32.36
CA ASP A 74 -2.31 14.83 31.21
C ASP A 74 -3.29 14.12 30.28
N LEU A 75 -3.81 14.86 29.30
CA LEU A 75 -4.81 14.38 28.36
C LEU A 75 -4.24 13.35 27.36
N ALA A 76 -2.91 13.17 27.27
CA ALA A 76 -2.34 12.13 26.40
C ALA A 76 -2.67 10.71 26.89
N LEU A 77 -2.82 10.52 28.21
CA LEU A 77 -3.14 9.23 28.84
C LEU A 77 -4.52 8.66 28.42
N LEU A 78 -5.40 9.48 27.85
CA LEU A 78 -6.66 9.04 27.24
C LEU A 78 -6.47 8.22 25.96
N VAL A 79 -5.39 8.53 25.24
CA VAL A 79 -5.17 8.10 23.87
C VAL A 79 -4.21 6.91 23.82
N ASP A 80 -3.24 6.86 24.74
CA ASP A 80 -2.23 5.80 24.80
C ASP A 80 -2.84 4.50 25.38
N GLY A 81 -3.09 3.54 24.50
CA GLY A 81 -3.81 2.30 24.80
C GLY A 81 -2.92 1.16 25.26
N LEU A 82 -1.67 1.12 24.80
CA LEU A 82 -0.72 0.06 25.15
C LEU A 82 0.11 0.44 26.39
N GLN A 83 0.41 -0.54 27.23
CA GLN A 83 1.29 -0.33 28.38
C GLN A 83 2.70 0.13 27.95
N ALA A 84 3.22 -0.40 26.85
CA ALA A 84 4.49 0.01 26.27
C ALA A 84 4.50 1.46 25.74
N GLU A 85 3.36 1.94 25.21
CA GLU A 85 3.22 3.35 24.80
C GLU A 85 3.30 4.26 26.01
N ARG A 86 2.61 3.90 27.11
CA ARG A 86 2.60 4.66 28.37
C ARG A 86 3.96 4.69 29.06
N GLU A 87 4.71 3.60 29.01
CA GLU A 87 6.05 3.51 29.61
C GLU A 87 7.09 4.32 28.82
N GLN A 88 6.91 4.48 27.51
CA GLN A 88 7.85 5.18 26.64
C GLN A 88 7.41 6.61 26.27
N GLY A 89 6.15 6.97 26.49
CA GLY A 89 5.58 8.27 26.11
C GLY A 89 5.48 8.47 24.60
N ILE A 90 5.35 7.38 23.81
CA ILE A 90 5.27 7.43 22.34
C ILE A 90 4.10 6.58 21.84
N THR A 91 3.42 7.02 20.78
CA THR A 91 2.47 6.18 20.00
C THR A 91 3.25 5.14 19.20
N ILE A 92 2.83 3.88 19.22
CA ILE A 92 3.51 2.76 18.56
C ILE A 92 2.65 2.21 17.41
N ASP A 93 1.34 2.04 17.62
CA ASP A 93 0.42 1.53 16.59
C ASP A 93 -0.67 2.55 16.24
N VAL A 94 -1.38 2.32 15.14
CA VAL A 94 -2.46 3.22 14.72
C VAL A 94 -3.68 3.02 15.62
N ALA A 95 -3.99 4.02 16.44
CA ALA A 95 -5.19 4.01 17.26
C ALA A 95 -6.33 4.79 16.59
N TYR A 96 -7.49 4.16 16.41
CA TYR A 96 -8.67 4.84 15.88
C TYR A 96 -9.55 5.38 17.01
N ARG A 97 -9.84 6.68 16.97
CA ARG A 97 -10.74 7.37 17.90
C ARG A 97 -11.93 7.94 17.17
N TYR A 98 -13.08 7.92 17.84
CA TYR A 98 -14.35 8.34 17.27
C TYR A 98 -14.92 9.46 18.13
N PHE A 99 -15.31 10.55 17.48
CA PHE A 99 -16.06 11.62 18.14
C PHE A 99 -17.02 12.24 17.15
N SER A 100 -17.97 13.04 17.66
CA SER A 100 -18.92 13.74 16.81
C SER A 100 -19.25 15.09 17.41
N THR A 101 -19.61 16.02 16.55
CA THR A 101 -20.23 17.28 16.93
C THR A 101 -21.68 17.29 16.50
N ASP A 102 -22.37 18.41 16.74
CA ASP A 102 -23.70 18.64 16.22
C ASP A 102 -23.75 18.63 14.68
N LYS A 103 -22.62 18.93 14.01
CA LYS A 103 -22.56 19.03 12.54
C LYS A 103 -21.99 17.78 11.86
N ARG A 104 -20.98 17.13 12.44
CA ARG A 104 -20.18 16.12 11.71
C ARG A 104 -19.68 14.98 12.61
N LYS A 105 -19.46 13.81 12.01
CA LYS A 105 -18.83 12.64 12.66
C LYS A 105 -17.37 12.58 12.24
N PHE A 106 -16.49 12.16 13.15
CA PHE A 106 -15.06 12.15 12.94
C PHE A 106 -14.44 10.81 13.34
N ILE A 107 -13.50 10.34 12.53
CA ILE A 107 -12.60 9.23 12.84
C ILE A 107 -11.18 9.78 12.80
N ILE A 108 -10.48 9.73 13.93
CA ILE A 108 -9.07 10.10 14.04
C ILE A 108 -8.23 8.84 13.99
N ALA A 109 -7.32 8.76 13.04
CA ALA A 109 -6.20 7.82 13.09
C ALA A 109 -5.01 8.50 13.77
N ASP A 110 -4.72 8.08 15.01
CA ASP A 110 -3.50 8.51 15.69
C ASP A 110 -2.32 7.70 15.18
N THR A 111 -1.38 8.35 14.51
CA THR A 111 -0.23 7.65 13.93
C THR A 111 1.07 7.96 14.64
N PRO A 112 1.94 6.94 14.78
CA PRO A 112 3.26 7.11 15.39
C PRO A 112 4.10 8.12 14.61
N GLY A 113 4.78 9.01 15.34
CA GLY A 113 5.62 10.07 14.75
C GLY A 113 7.07 9.68 14.48
N HIS A 114 7.47 8.46 14.83
CA HIS A 114 8.86 8.01 14.77
C HIS A 114 9.21 7.31 13.45
N GLU A 115 10.48 7.39 13.06
CA GLU A 115 10.94 6.95 11.74
C GLU A 115 10.75 5.46 11.45
N GLN A 116 10.68 4.64 12.50
CA GLN A 116 10.50 3.20 12.40
C GLN A 116 9.06 2.79 12.03
N TYR A 117 8.13 3.74 11.95
CA TYR A 117 6.70 3.47 11.78
C TYR A 117 6.09 4.09 10.50
N THR A 118 6.87 4.26 9.42
CA THR A 118 6.34 4.68 8.09
C THR A 118 5.16 3.82 7.69
N ARG A 119 5.28 2.49 7.83
CA ARG A 119 4.21 1.55 7.44
C ARG A 119 2.90 1.79 8.20
N ASN A 120 2.99 2.13 9.50
CA ASN A 120 1.82 2.39 10.33
C ASN A 120 1.16 3.70 9.89
N MET A 121 1.97 4.74 9.67
CA MET A 121 1.48 5.99 9.08
C MET A 121 0.81 5.74 7.73
N ALA A 122 1.45 4.98 6.83
CA ALA A 122 0.90 4.71 5.51
C ALA A 122 -0.43 3.95 5.58
N THR A 123 -0.56 3.02 6.52
CA THR A 123 -1.81 2.29 6.78
C THR A 123 -2.90 3.24 7.26
N GLY A 124 -2.63 4.08 8.28
CA GLY A 124 -3.62 5.05 8.78
C GLY A 124 -4.00 6.12 7.75
N ALA A 125 -3.02 6.60 7.00
CA ALA A 125 -3.18 7.64 5.98
C ALA A 125 -3.95 7.16 4.74
N SER A 126 -3.91 5.86 4.41
CA SER A 126 -4.57 5.29 3.22
C SER A 126 -6.09 5.52 3.15
N THR A 127 -6.73 5.77 4.28
CA THR A 127 -8.19 6.02 4.37
C THR A 127 -8.53 7.45 4.81
N ALA A 128 -7.51 8.26 5.07
CA ALA A 128 -7.68 9.62 5.56
C ALA A 128 -8.00 10.58 4.41
N GLN A 129 -8.89 11.53 4.68
CA GLN A 129 -9.27 12.60 3.76
C GLN A 129 -8.54 13.91 4.10
N LEU A 130 -8.17 14.06 5.37
CA LEU A 130 -7.47 15.23 5.89
C LEU A 130 -6.32 14.79 6.81
N ALA A 131 -5.19 15.48 6.76
CA ALA A 131 -4.10 15.30 7.73
C ALA A 131 -3.90 16.56 8.56
N ILE A 132 -3.87 16.40 9.89
CA ILE A 132 -3.45 17.42 10.85
C ILE A 132 -1.97 17.23 11.10
N LEU A 133 -1.16 18.16 10.61
CA LEU A 133 0.28 18.17 10.78
C LEU A 133 0.65 19.10 11.95
N MET A 134 1.00 18.49 13.07
CA MET A 134 1.47 19.17 14.27
C MET A 134 2.91 19.64 14.08
N ILE A 135 3.20 20.88 14.50
CA ILE A 135 4.55 21.45 14.51
C ILE A 135 4.75 22.19 15.83
N ASP A 136 5.76 21.83 16.63
CA ASP A 136 6.16 22.59 17.82
C ASP A 136 6.73 23.96 17.43
N ALA A 137 6.10 25.04 17.91
CA ALA A 137 6.49 26.42 17.62
C ALA A 137 7.94 26.74 18.02
N ARG A 138 8.49 26.06 19.03
CA ARG A 138 9.88 26.25 19.47
C ARG A 138 10.90 25.75 18.45
N HIS A 139 10.54 24.69 17.73
CA HIS A 139 11.46 24.00 16.82
C HIS A 139 11.18 24.31 15.34
N GLY A 140 9.94 24.61 14.98
CA GLY A 140 9.54 24.86 13.60
C GLY A 140 9.56 23.58 12.76
N VAL A 141 9.76 23.71 11.44
CA VAL A 141 9.67 22.58 10.51
C VAL A 141 10.86 21.63 10.67
N LEU A 142 10.59 20.41 11.13
CA LEU A 142 11.60 19.36 11.30
C LEU A 142 11.60 18.35 10.14
N THR A 143 12.62 17.49 10.10
CA THR A 143 12.71 16.37 9.15
C THR A 143 11.47 15.47 9.18
N GLN A 144 10.95 15.17 10.36
CA GLN A 144 9.74 14.36 10.53
C GLN A 144 8.49 15.06 9.96
N THR A 145 8.39 16.39 10.10
CA THR A 145 7.31 17.20 9.49
C THR A 145 7.33 17.05 7.97
N ARG A 146 8.53 17.12 7.36
CA ARG A 146 8.73 16.96 5.91
C ARG A 146 8.35 15.56 5.44
N ARG A 147 8.83 14.55 6.15
CA ARG A 147 8.52 13.14 5.90
C ARG A 147 7.02 12.84 5.95
N HIS A 148 6.34 13.26 7.01
CA HIS A 148 4.90 13.03 7.14
C HIS A 148 4.12 13.73 6.04
N SER A 149 4.53 14.93 5.65
CA SER A 149 3.94 15.65 4.53
C SER A 149 4.16 14.93 3.20
N TYR A 150 5.35 14.35 2.97
CA TYR A 150 5.63 13.54 1.79
C TYR A 150 4.74 12.31 1.71
N ILE A 151 4.62 11.55 2.81
CA ILE A 151 3.78 10.35 2.87
C ILE A 151 2.30 10.71 2.69
N ALA A 152 1.82 11.79 3.33
CA ALA A 152 0.46 12.27 3.16
C ALA A 152 0.16 12.66 1.70
N SER A 153 1.10 13.36 1.06
CA SER A 153 1.01 13.72 -0.35
C SER A 153 1.02 12.49 -1.27
N LEU A 154 1.90 11.53 -0.99
CA LEU A 154 2.03 10.30 -1.76
C LEU A 154 0.77 9.44 -1.69
N LEU A 155 0.14 9.38 -0.52
CA LEU A 155 -1.15 8.70 -0.30
C LEU A 155 -2.34 9.53 -0.76
N GLY A 156 -2.09 10.75 -1.27
CA GLY A 156 -3.06 11.59 -1.94
C GLY A 156 -4.05 12.28 -1.01
N ILE A 157 -3.65 12.51 0.24
CA ILE A 157 -4.41 13.36 1.16
C ILE A 157 -4.37 14.80 0.64
N ARG A 158 -5.54 15.33 0.25
CA ARG A 158 -5.65 16.63 -0.40
C ARG A 158 -5.70 17.80 0.56
N HIS A 159 -6.29 17.59 1.74
CA HIS A 159 -6.50 18.62 2.75
C HIS A 159 -5.48 18.48 3.87
N ILE A 160 -4.65 19.50 4.06
CA ILE A 160 -3.64 19.54 5.13
C ILE A 160 -3.95 20.70 6.07
N VAL A 161 -4.00 20.42 7.37
CA VAL A 161 -4.10 21.43 8.42
C VAL A 161 -2.81 21.42 9.23
N VAL A 162 -2.01 22.47 9.09
CA VAL A 162 -0.79 22.67 9.87
C VAL A 162 -1.16 23.34 11.19
N ALA A 163 -1.09 22.58 12.26
CA ALA A 163 -1.33 23.03 13.62
C ALA A 163 0.01 23.40 14.28
N VAL A 164 0.29 24.70 14.35
CA VAL A 164 1.50 25.21 15.02
C VAL A 164 1.23 25.23 16.52
N ASN A 165 1.72 24.21 17.22
CA ASN A 165 1.41 23.93 18.61
C ASN A 165 2.45 24.55 19.57
N LYS A 166 2.09 24.62 20.86
CA LYS A 166 2.90 25.19 21.94
C LYS A 166 3.20 26.69 21.75
N MET A 167 2.23 27.42 21.19
CA MET A 167 2.34 28.87 21.02
C MET A 167 2.45 29.60 22.37
N ASP A 168 1.97 29.00 23.47
CA ASP A 168 2.15 29.47 24.83
C ASP A 168 3.62 29.57 25.26
N LEU A 169 4.50 28.72 24.73
CA LEU A 169 5.93 28.72 25.04
C LEU A 169 6.73 29.75 24.24
N VAL A 170 6.10 30.40 23.26
CA VAL A 170 6.70 31.46 22.43
C VAL A 170 5.88 32.75 22.52
N ASP A 171 5.20 32.95 23.65
CA ASP A 171 4.40 34.13 23.98
C ASP A 171 3.37 34.50 22.88
N PHE A 172 2.84 33.50 22.18
CA PHE A 172 1.88 33.66 21.08
C PHE A 172 2.37 34.61 19.97
N SER A 173 3.68 34.63 19.68
CA SER A 173 4.31 35.49 18.69
C SER A 173 3.80 35.26 17.26
N GLU A 174 3.26 36.32 16.64
CA GLU A 174 2.84 36.34 15.23
C GLU A 174 4.03 36.15 14.27
N GLU A 175 5.18 36.77 14.58
CA GLU A 175 6.39 36.66 13.75
C GLU A 175 6.86 35.21 13.66
N ARG A 176 6.89 34.50 14.80
CA ARG A 176 7.32 33.10 14.84
C ARG A 176 6.34 32.18 14.08
N PHE A 177 5.04 32.43 14.19
CA PHE A 177 4.04 31.69 13.43
C PHE A 177 4.22 31.87 11.92
N ASN A 178 4.44 33.12 11.47
CA ASN A 178 4.63 33.42 10.05
C ASN A 178 5.93 32.82 9.49
N GLU A 179 7.02 32.81 10.26
CA GLU A 179 8.26 32.13 9.88
C GLU A 179 8.03 30.64 9.59
N ILE A 180 7.38 29.93 10.52
CA ILE A 180 7.08 28.49 10.38
C ILE A 180 6.16 28.24 9.19
N LYS A 181 5.17 29.12 8.99
CA LYS A 181 4.23 29.04 7.88
C LYS A 181 4.96 29.17 6.54
N ASP A 182 5.83 30.15 6.39
CA ASP A 182 6.57 30.39 5.16
C ASP A 182 7.53 29.24 4.84
N ASP A 183 8.25 28.75 5.86
CA ASP A 183 9.11 27.57 5.75
C ASP A 183 8.35 26.32 5.28
N TYR A 184 7.17 26.10 5.84
CA TYR A 184 6.34 24.96 5.46
C TYR A 184 5.78 25.10 4.05
N LEU A 185 5.29 26.29 3.67
CA LEU A 185 4.78 26.55 2.33
C LEU A 185 5.85 26.34 1.26
N ALA A 186 7.09 26.80 1.49
CA ALA A 186 8.21 26.58 0.58
C ALA A 186 8.52 25.10 0.37
N PHE A 187 8.37 24.29 1.42
CA PHE A 187 8.52 22.84 1.33
C PHE A 187 7.32 22.18 0.62
N ALA A 188 6.10 22.52 1.01
CA ALA A 188 4.87 21.91 0.50
C ALA A 188 4.66 22.18 -1.01
N ALA A 189 5.15 23.32 -1.52
CA ALA A 189 5.15 23.62 -2.94
C ALA A 189 5.91 22.58 -3.78
N LYS A 190 6.97 21.96 -3.24
CA LYS A 190 7.73 20.89 -3.92
C LYS A 190 6.94 19.59 -4.05
N LEU A 191 5.98 19.36 -3.15
CA LEU A 191 5.11 18.19 -3.13
C LEU A 191 3.83 18.37 -3.95
N GLY A 192 3.54 19.59 -4.41
CA GLY A 192 2.31 19.89 -5.15
C GLY A 192 1.05 19.94 -4.27
N LEU A 193 1.20 20.08 -2.95
CA LEU A 193 0.09 20.24 -2.01
C LEU A 193 -0.60 21.60 -2.22
N LYS A 194 -1.95 21.60 -2.31
CA LYS A 194 -2.73 22.79 -2.68
C LYS A 194 -3.61 23.35 -1.55
N ASP A 195 -4.38 22.52 -0.85
CA ASP A 195 -5.23 22.99 0.25
C ASP A 195 -4.52 22.80 1.59
N ILE A 196 -3.80 23.85 2.00
CA ILE A 196 -3.05 23.90 3.25
C ILE A 196 -3.60 25.04 4.11
N ARG A 197 -4.03 24.72 5.32
CA ARG A 197 -4.56 25.68 6.29
C ARG A 197 -3.66 25.71 7.52
N PHE A 198 -3.46 26.88 8.11
CA PHE A 198 -2.59 27.04 9.28
C PHE A 198 -3.39 27.53 10.47
N VAL A 199 -3.13 26.96 11.64
CA VAL A 199 -3.78 27.35 12.90
C VAL A 199 -2.71 27.43 14.00
N PRO A 200 -2.52 28.58 14.67
CA PRO A 200 -1.70 28.67 15.87
C PRO A 200 -2.50 28.13 17.05
N ILE A 201 -2.02 27.07 17.70
CA ILE A 201 -2.74 26.41 18.81
C ILE A 201 -1.86 26.26 20.07
N SER A 202 -2.52 26.10 21.21
CA SER A 202 -1.96 25.41 22.36
C SER A 202 -2.86 24.23 22.70
N ALA A 203 -2.40 23.02 22.43
CA ALA A 203 -3.18 21.80 22.72
C ALA A 203 -3.42 21.60 24.23
N LEU A 204 -2.47 22.06 25.07
CA LEU A 204 -2.55 21.94 26.52
C LEU A 204 -3.61 22.90 27.08
N ASP A 205 -3.53 24.18 26.73
CA ASP A 205 -4.40 25.23 27.29
C ASP A 205 -5.73 25.35 26.52
N GLY A 206 -5.78 24.88 25.27
CA GLY A 206 -6.98 24.81 24.43
C GLY A 206 -7.15 25.98 23.46
N ASP A 207 -6.17 26.88 23.38
CA ASP A 207 -6.17 28.03 22.48
C ASP A 207 -6.33 27.60 21.01
N ASN A 208 -7.35 28.15 20.33
CA ASN A 208 -7.70 27.89 18.93
C ASN A 208 -7.97 26.41 18.58
N VAL A 209 -8.18 25.54 19.58
CA VAL A 209 -8.57 24.14 19.34
C VAL A 209 -10.05 24.05 19.02
N VAL A 210 -10.92 24.35 19.99
CA VAL A 210 -12.38 24.41 19.80
C VAL A 210 -12.87 25.85 19.66
N ASN A 211 -12.40 26.73 20.55
CA ASN A 211 -12.81 28.13 20.58
C ASN A 211 -11.65 29.03 20.13
N LYS A 212 -11.98 30.22 19.61
CA LYS A 212 -10.96 31.25 19.32
C LYS A 212 -10.26 31.67 20.61
N SER A 213 -8.94 31.83 20.53
CA SER A 213 -8.09 32.27 21.62
C SER A 213 -8.08 33.80 21.75
N GLU A 214 -8.14 34.28 22.98
CA GLU A 214 -7.92 35.71 23.30
C GLU A 214 -6.43 36.09 23.26
N ASN A 215 -5.52 35.10 23.37
CA ASN A 215 -4.07 35.29 23.37
C ASN A 215 -3.50 35.53 21.95
N THR A 216 -4.28 35.27 20.91
CA THR A 216 -3.89 35.46 19.50
C THR A 216 -4.82 36.44 18.77
N PRO A 217 -4.93 37.70 19.22
CA PRO A 217 -5.85 38.68 18.60
C PRO A 217 -5.49 39.01 17.15
N TRP A 218 -4.24 38.76 16.75
CA TRP A 218 -3.73 38.91 15.39
C TRP A 218 -4.21 37.79 14.45
N PHE A 219 -4.60 36.62 14.96
CA PHE A 219 -5.03 35.49 14.14
C PHE A 219 -6.50 35.65 13.73
N THR A 220 -6.73 35.99 12.46
CA THR A 220 -8.08 36.19 11.90
C THR A 220 -8.74 34.90 11.40
N GLY A 221 -8.02 33.77 11.46
CA GLY A 221 -8.49 32.48 10.95
C GLY A 221 -9.57 31.82 11.80
N GLN A 222 -9.91 30.59 11.41
CA GLN A 222 -10.84 29.73 12.15
C GLN A 222 -10.07 28.85 13.14
N PRO A 223 -10.66 28.55 14.32
CA PRO A 223 -10.18 27.47 15.18
C PRO A 223 -10.09 26.14 14.43
N LEU A 224 -9.27 25.22 14.94
CA LEU A 224 -9.10 23.90 14.36
C LEU A 224 -10.43 23.17 14.18
N MET A 225 -11.30 23.20 15.19
CA MET A 225 -12.57 22.49 15.14
C MET A 225 -13.51 23.00 14.04
N ASP A 226 -13.59 24.31 13.87
CA ASP A 226 -14.39 24.93 12.80
C ASP A 226 -13.88 24.50 11.42
N ILE A 227 -12.57 24.36 11.24
CA ILE A 227 -11.97 23.86 9.99
C ILE A 227 -12.39 22.40 9.73
N LEU A 228 -12.34 21.54 10.77
CA LEU A 228 -12.74 20.14 10.65
C LEU A 228 -14.24 19.98 10.35
N GLU A 229 -15.08 20.86 10.89
CA GLU A 229 -16.52 20.87 10.59
C GLU A 229 -16.85 21.37 9.18
N THR A 230 -16.04 22.28 8.62
CA THR A 230 -16.36 22.98 7.37
C THR A 230 -15.61 22.49 6.13
N VAL A 231 -14.57 21.65 6.29
CA VAL A 231 -13.83 21.12 5.14
C VAL A 231 -14.72 20.24 4.25
N GLU A 232 -14.87 20.64 2.99
CA GLU A 232 -15.72 19.96 2.01
C GLU A 232 -14.97 18.82 1.31
N VAL A 233 -15.05 17.61 1.86
CA VAL A 233 -14.41 16.40 1.28
C VAL A 233 -15.27 15.72 0.22
N SER A 234 -16.56 16.05 0.14
CA SER A 234 -17.49 15.49 -0.86
C SER A 234 -17.10 15.88 -2.29
N ARG A 235 -16.47 17.04 -2.48
CA ARG A 235 -15.96 17.50 -3.79
C ARG A 235 -14.76 16.69 -4.29
N ASP A 236 -14.10 15.94 -3.42
CA ASP A 236 -12.95 15.11 -3.82
C ASP A 236 -13.36 13.82 -4.52
N LYS A 237 -14.63 13.43 -4.36
CA LYS A 237 -15.16 12.22 -4.97
C LYS A 237 -15.14 12.35 -6.49
N ASN A 238 -14.51 11.38 -7.13
CA ASN A 238 -14.50 11.30 -8.59
C ASN A 238 -15.87 10.83 -9.08
N LEU A 239 -16.69 11.76 -9.57
CA LEU A 239 -18.02 11.51 -10.15
C LEU A 239 -17.98 11.39 -11.68
N GLU A 240 -16.83 11.65 -12.30
CA GLU A 240 -16.69 11.67 -13.76
C GLU A 240 -16.32 10.29 -14.31
N HIS A 241 -15.32 9.65 -13.71
CA HIS A 241 -14.74 8.41 -14.25
C HIS A 241 -15.40 7.18 -13.64
N PHE A 242 -16.31 6.54 -14.37
CA PHE A 242 -17.03 5.37 -13.85
C PHE A 242 -16.14 4.13 -13.77
N ARG A 243 -15.97 3.58 -12.56
CA ARG A 243 -15.27 2.32 -12.29
C ARG A 243 -16.12 1.47 -11.38
N PHE A 244 -16.56 0.31 -11.86
CA PHE A 244 -17.30 -0.66 -11.08
C PHE A 244 -16.56 -1.99 -11.06
N PRO A 245 -15.70 -2.21 -10.05
CA PRO A 245 -15.00 -3.48 -9.88
C PRO A 245 -16.00 -4.56 -9.42
N VAL A 246 -16.14 -5.62 -10.21
CA VAL A 246 -17.08 -6.72 -9.94
C VAL A 246 -16.51 -7.58 -8.82
N GLN A 247 -17.22 -7.62 -7.70
CA GLN A 247 -16.82 -8.38 -6.50
C GLN A 247 -17.48 -9.75 -6.46
N TYR A 248 -18.70 -9.86 -7.00
CA TYR A 248 -19.49 -11.08 -6.98
C TYR A 248 -20.47 -11.13 -8.15
N VAL A 249 -20.81 -12.34 -8.60
CA VAL A 249 -21.81 -12.57 -9.65
C VAL A 249 -22.96 -13.38 -9.05
N THR A 250 -24.15 -12.81 -9.05
CA THR A 250 -25.35 -13.41 -8.46
C THR A 250 -26.25 -13.96 -9.57
N ARG A 251 -26.67 -15.22 -9.41
CA ARG A 251 -27.66 -15.89 -10.25
C ARG A 251 -28.65 -16.66 -9.38
N PRO A 252 -29.72 -16.01 -8.89
CA PRO A 252 -30.72 -16.66 -8.06
C PRO A 252 -31.61 -17.62 -8.88
N ASP A 253 -31.78 -17.33 -10.17
CA ASP A 253 -32.53 -18.15 -11.12
C ASP A 253 -31.92 -18.03 -12.54
N LEU A 254 -32.53 -18.72 -13.51
CA LEU A 254 -32.06 -18.78 -14.91
C LEU A 254 -32.20 -17.45 -15.67
N ASN A 255 -33.07 -16.54 -15.21
CA ASN A 255 -33.40 -15.30 -15.91
C ASN A 255 -32.72 -14.06 -15.29
N PHE A 256 -32.06 -14.22 -14.14
CA PHE A 256 -31.37 -13.13 -13.47
C PHE A 256 -29.87 -13.39 -13.37
N ARG A 257 -29.09 -12.48 -13.94
CA ARG A 257 -27.64 -12.37 -13.75
C ARG A 257 -27.31 -10.95 -13.32
N GLY A 258 -26.88 -10.80 -12.07
CA GLY A 258 -26.47 -9.53 -11.49
C GLY A 258 -24.99 -9.52 -11.13
N PHE A 259 -24.33 -8.38 -11.35
CA PHE A 259 -22.95 -8.13 -11.00
C PHE A 259 -22.91 -7.22 -9.78
N CYS A 260 -22.48 -7.76 -8.65
CA CYS A 260 -22.46 -7.05 -7.38
C CYS A 260 -21.08 -6.43 -7.15
N GLY A 261 -21.07 -5.21 -6.64
CA GLY A 261 -19.87 -4.48 -6.29
C GLY A 261 -20.18 -3.14 -5.64
N THR A 262 -19.14 -2.47 -5.18
CA THR A 262 -19.22 -1.07 -4.75
C THR A 262 -18.69 -0.20 -5.86
N ILE A 263 -19.43 0.86 -6.23
CA ILE A 263 -18.96 1.81 -7.24
C ILE A 263 -17.71 2.50 -6.70
N ALA A 264 -16.58 2.27 -7.36
CA ALA A 264 -15.29 2.81 -6.95
C ALA A 264 -15.14 4.29 -7.32
N SER A 265 -15.78 4.70 -8.41
CA SER A 265 -15.88 6.08 -8.87
C SER A 265 -16.94 6.22 -9.95
N GLY A 266 -17.31 7.47 -10.24
CA GLY A 266 -18.25 7.86 -11.27
C GLY A 266 -19.71 7.67 -10.89
N VAL A 267 -20.55 7.81 -11.91
CA VAL A 267 -22.01 7.70 -11.83
C VAL A 267 -22.50 6.80 -12.95
N ILE A 268 -23.51 5.97 -12.66
CA ILE A 268 -24.11 5.06 -13.62
C ILE A 268 -25.64 5.09 -13.53
N ARG A 269 -26.30 4.99 -14.68
CA ARG A 269 -27.76 4.95 -14.80
C ARG A 269 -28.20 3.79 -15.68
N PRO A 270 -29.43 3.26 -15.51
CA PRO A 270 -30.06 2.41 -16.51
C PRO A 270 -30.01 3.06 -17.91
N GLY A 271 -29.67 2.27 -18.92
CA GLY A 271 -29.48 2.68 -20.31
C GLY A 271 -28.05 3.13 -20.68
N ASP A 272 -27.17 3.37 -19.71
CA ASP A 272 -25.77 3.77 -19.98
C ASP A 272 -25.01 2.64 -20.70
N ASP A 273 -24.21 3.01 -21.71
CA ASP A 273 -23.29 2.10 -22.38
C ASP A 273 -22.08 1.79 -21.52
N VAL A 274 -21.80 0.50 -21.35
CA VAL A 274 -20.69 0.00 -20.54
C VAL A 274 -19.86 -1.03 -21.28
N MET A 275 -18.62 -1.17 -20.83
CA MET A 275 -17.67 -2.15 -21.31
C MET A 275 -17.10 -2.95 -20.13
N ALA A 276 -17.00 -4.25 -20.31
CA ALA A 276 -16.32 -5.14 -19.38
C ALA A 276 -14.84 -5.25 -19.72
N LEU A 277 -13.98 -4.97 -18.75
CA LEU A 277 -12.54 -5.15 -18.85
C LEU A 277 -12.10 -6.37 -18.03
N PRO A 278 -11.16 -7.19 -18.56
CA PRO A 278 -10.31 -6.93 -19.73
C PRO A 278 -10.89 -7.39 -21.08
N SER A 279 -12.07 -8.01 -21.12
CA SER A 279 -12.62 -8.65 -22.35
C SER A 279 -13.02 -7.67 -23.47
N ARG A 280 -13.18 -6.39 -23.14
CA ARG A 280 -13.66 -5.29 -24.00
C ARG A 280 -15.02 -5.54 -24.66
N ARG A 281 -15.82 -6.44 -24.09
CA ARG A 281 -17.20 -6.63 -24.55
C ARG A 281 -18.07 -5.50 -24.02
N THR A 282 -18.90 -4.95 -24.90
CA THR A 282 -19.81 -3.86 -24.58
C THR A 282 -21.22 -4.38 -24.33
N SER A 283 -21.97 -3.68 -23.48
CA SER A 283 -23.41 -3.87 -23.28
C SER A 283 -24.02 -2.59 -22.71
N LYS A 284 -25.30 -2.61 -22.35
CA LYS A 284 -26.00 -1.52 -21.66
C LYS A 284 -26.43 -1.95 -20.27
N ILE A 285 -26.45 -1.00 -19.33
CA ILE A 285 -27.03 -1.23 -18.01
C ILE A 285 -28.53 -1.36 -18.16
N LYS A 286 -29.09 -2.49 -17.74
CA LYS A 286 -30.54 -2.72 -17.73
C LYS A 286 -31.18 -2.14 -16.47
N ASP A 287 -30.71 -2.57 -15.31
CA ASP A 287 -31.21 -2.11 -14.01
C ASP A 287 -30.05 -1.96 -13.02
N VAL A 288 -30.17 -0.96 -12.13
CA VAL A 288 -29.34 -0.80 -10.93
C VAL A 288 -30.18 -1.25 -9.74
N VAL A 289 -29.80 -2.36 -9.10
CA VAL A 289 -30.60 -3.04 -8.07
C VAL A 289 -29.91 -2.92 -6.71
N THR A 290 -30.68 -2.55 -5.69
CA THR A 290 -30.26 -2.58 -4.27
C THR A 290 -31.24 -3.40 -3.43
N PHE A 291 -30.96 -3.55 -2.14
CA PHE A 291 -31.87 -4.24 -1.22
C PHE A 291 -33.24 -3.55 -1.14
N ASP A 292 -33.27 -2.22 -1.18
CA ASP A 292 -34.49 -1.41 -1.06
C ASP A 292 -35.24 -1.22 -2.38
N GLY A 293 -34.73 -1.81 -3.47
CA GLY A 293 -35.31 -1.75 -4.81
C GLY A 293 -34.36 -1.21 -5.87
N ASN A 294 -34.91 -0.94 -7.05
CA ASN A 294 -34.15 -0.43 -8.19
C ASN A 294 -33.92 1.08 -8.04
N LEU A 295 -32.74 1.54 -8.44
CA LEU A 295 -32.36 2.95 -8.46
C LEU A 295 -32.34 3.49 -9.89
N GLU A 296 -32.72 4.75 -10.05
CA GLU A 296 -32.59 5.48 -11.31
C GLU A 296 -31.15 5.91 -11.59
N GLU A 297 -30.33 6.01 -10.54
CA GLU A 297 -28.94 6.40 -10.60
C GLU A 297 -28.19 5.80 -9.41
N ALA A 298 -26.94 5.41 -9.63
CA ALA A 298 -26.01 5.10 -8.55
C ALA A 298 -24.65 5.77 -8.76
N TYR A 299 -23.98 6.04 -7.65
CA TYR A 299 -22.71 6.78 -7.61
C TYR A 299 -21.71 6.15 -6.63
N ILE A 300 -20.48 6.65 -6.66
CA ILE A 300 -19.36 6.23 -5.80
C ILE A 300 -19.77 5.92 -4.34
N ASP A 301 -19.14 4.88 -3.76
CA ASP A 301 -19.38 4.30 -2.43
C ASP A 301 -20.69 3.51 -2.26
N GLN A 302 -21.61 3.55 -3.22
CA GLN A 302 -22.83 2.74 -3.16
C GLN A 302 -22.54 1.29 -3.56
N ALA A 303 -22.97 0.35 -2.71
CA ALA A 303 -22.99 -1.07 -3.02
C ALA A 303 -24.26 -1.40 -3.81
N VAL A 304 -24.10 -1.83 -5.06
CA VAL A 304 -25.20 -2.08 -5.99
C VAL A 304 -25.01 -3.38 -6.74
N THR A 305 -26.09 -3.90 -7.30
CA THR A 305 -26.07 -4.99 -8.28
C THR A 305 -26.47 -4.43 -9.63
N LEU A 306 -25.56 -4.48 -10.61
CA LEU A 306 -25.83 -4.06 -11.97
C LEU A 306 -26.28 -5.26 -12.80
N THR A 307 -27.35 -5.09 -13.57
CA THR A 307 -27.75 -6.07 -14.60
C THR A 307 -27.50 -5.48 -15.98
N LEU A 308 -27.21 -6.34 -16.95
CA LEU A 308 -26.90 -5.94 -18.32
C LEU A 308 -28.01 -6.40 -19.27
N GLU A 309 -28.16 -5.70 -20.41
CA GLU A 309 -29.10 -6.10 -21.47
C GLU A 309 -28.62 -7.35 -22.22
N ASP A 310 -27.31 -7.47 -22.44
CA ASP A 310 -26.69 -8.58 -23.18
C ASP A 310 -26.01 -9.57 -22.23
N GLU A 311 -25.99 -10.85 -22.63
CA GLU A 311 -25.22 -11.88 -21.95
C GLU A 311 -23.74 -11.83 -22.33
N ILE A 312 -23.03 -10.83 -21.81
CA ILE A 312 -21.57 -10.76 -21.92
C ILE A 312 -20.89 -11.54 -20.79
N ASP A 313 -19.65 -11.99 -21.03
CA ASP A 313 -18.89 -12.71 -20.01
C ASP A 313 -18.18 -11.71 -19.09
N VAL A 314 -18.53 -11.77 -17.81
CA VAL A 314 -18.06 -10.90 -16.73
C VAL A 314 -18.01 -11.74 -15.46
N SER A 315 -16.87 -11.68 -14.78
CA SER A 315 -16.53 -12.46 -13.60
C SER A 315 -16.01 -11.58 -12.47
N ARG A 316 -15.83 -12.15 -11.28
CA ARG A 316 -15.17 -11.46 -10.17
C ARG A 316 -13.75 -11.06 -10.58
N GLY A 317 -13.38 -9.82 -10.28
CA GLY A 317 -12.08 -9.25 -10.65
C GLY A 317 -12.11 -8.46 -11.95
N ASP A 318 -13.15 -8.60 -12.77
CA ASP A 318 -13.39 -7.75 -13.92
C ASP A 318 -13.89 -6.37 -13.48
N MET A 319 -13.83 -5.41 -14.38
CA MET A 319 -14.29 -4.04 -14.14
C MET A 319 -15.26 -3.61 -15.22
N LEU A 320 -16.42 -3.09 -14.83
CA LEU A 320 -17.32 -2.37 -15.74
C LEU A 320 -16.94 -0.90 -15.76
N VAL A 321 -16.79 -0.35 -16.96
CA VAL A 321 -16.43 1.05 -17.22
C VAL A 321 -17.33 1.63 -18.30
N LYS A 322 -17.36 2.96 -18.46
CA LYS A 322 -18.04 3.60 -19.60
C LYS A 322 -17.17 3.48 -20.85
N VAL A 323 -17.80 3.31 -22.02
CA VAL A 323 -17.11 3.00 -23.28
C VAL A 323 -16.12 4.09 -23.71
N GLU A 324 -16.40 5.36 -23.40
CA GLU A 324 -15.55 6.50 -23.78
C GLU A 324 -14.54 6.91 -22.69
N ASP A 325 -14.51 6.20 -21.57
CA ASP A 325 -13.67 6.53 -20.41
C ASP A 325 -12.94 5.28 -19.90
N GLU A 326 -12.06 4.76 -20.74
CA GLU A 326 -11.28 3.57 -20.43
C GLU A 326 -10.11 3.88 -19.47
N PRO A 327 -9.90 3.04 -18.42
CA PRO A 327 -8.64 2.96 -17.72
C PRO A 327 -7.58 2.25 -18.58
N GLU A 328 -6.34 2.23 -18.10
CA GLU A 328 -5.27 1.47 -18.75
C GLU A 328 -5.48 -0.02 -18.51
N VAL A 329 -5.27 -0.84 -19.55
CA VAL A 329 -5.33 -2.32 -19.45
C VAL A 329 -4.00 -2.90 -19.92
N HIS A 330 -3.13 -3.17 -18.96
CA HIS A 330 -1.80 -3.72 -19.24
C HIS A 330 -1.35 -4.61 -18.10
N ASN A 331 -0.33 -5.41 -18.35
CA ASN A 331 0.36 -6.19 -17.33
C ASN A 331 1.65 -5.51 -16.83
N ARG A 332 1.94 -4.27 -17.24
CA ARG A 332 3.16 -3.54 -16.89
C ARG A 332 2.82 -2.10 -16.54
N PHE A 333 3.31 -1.64 -15.38
CA PHE A 333 3.09 -0.28 -14.90
C PHE A 333 4.16 0.13 -13.91
N ASN A 334 4.35 1.44 -13.77
CA ASN A 334 5.17 2.05 -12.75
C ASN A 334 4.30 2.39 -11.53
N ALA A 335 4.80 2.10 -10.33
CA ALA A 335 4.12 2.41 -9.09
C ALA A 335 5.10 2.75 -7.97
N ASN A 336 4.73 3.71 -7.14
CA ASN A 336 5.42 3.99 -5.89
C ASN A 336 5.05 2.91 -4.86
N ILE A 337 6.02 2.12 -4.42
CA ILE A 337 5.82 1.05 -3.43
C ILE A 337 6.37 1.51 -2.08
N VAL A 338 5.52 1.42 -1.04
CA VAL A 338 5.93 1.49 0.37
C VAL A 338 6.19 0.07 0.87
N TRP A 339 7.44 -0.24 1.22
CA TRP A 339 7.81 -1.57 1.70
C TRP A 339 7.61 -1.72 3.21
N MET A 340 7.00 -2.82 3.65
CA MET A 340 6.42 -2.94 5.01
C MET A 340 6.98 -4.11 5.84
N THR A 341 7.92 -4.87 5.30
CA THR A 341 8.52 -6.05 5.95
C THR A 341 10.04 -5.95 6.05
N ASP A 342 10.63 -6.64 7.02
CA ASP A 342 12.08 -6.62 7.28
C ASP A 342 12.90 -7.26 6.16
N ALA A 343 12.35 -8.29 5.52
CA ALA A 343 13.00 -8.93 4.38
C ALA A 343 12.99 -7.95 3.19
N PRO A 344 14.15 -7.63 2.58
CA PRO A 344 14.20 -6.62 1.52
C PRO A 344 13.40 -7.07 0.29
N LEU A 345 12.87 -6.11 -0.45
CA LEU A 345 12.29 -6.34 -1.78
C LEU A 345 13.38 -6.85 -2.71
N GLU A 346 13.11 -7.95 -3.39
CA GLU A 346 14.00 -8.57 -4.36
C GLU A 346 13.41 -8.44 -5.76
N THR A 347 14.14 -7.81 -6.68
CA THR A 347 13.74 -7.73 -8.09
C THR A 347 13.68 -9.14 -8.70
N GLY A 348 12.72 -9.38 -9.59
CA GLY A 348 12.48 -10.66 -10.26
C GLY A 348 11.94 -11.80 -9.38
N ARG A 349 11.76 -11.57 -8.06
CA ARG A 349 10.99 -12.50 -7.22
C ARG A 349 9.50 -12.37 -7.53
N LEU A 350 8.79 -13.50 -7.50
CA LEU A 350 7.36 -13.55 -7.75
C LEU A 350 6.57 -13.24 -6.47
N TYR A 351 5.70 -12.23 -6.56
CA TYR A 351 4.79 -11.77 -5.51
C TYR A 351 3.35 -11.89 -5.98
N ASP A 352 2.42 -11.97 -5.02
CA ASP A 352 1.00 -11.82 -5.33
C ASP A 352 0.60 -10.34 -5.19
N ILE A 353 -0.13 -9.84 -6.17
CA ILE A 353 -0.57 -8.45 -6.28
C ILE A 353 -2.09 -8.44 -6.26
N LYS A 354 -2.65 -7.62 -5.37
CA LYS A 354 -4.10 -7.47 -5.23
C LYS A 354 -4.50 -6.02 -5.44
N LEU A 355 -5.28 -5.77 -6.50
CA LEU A 355 -5.87 -4.47 -6.87
C LEU A 355 -7.39 -4.62 -6.79
N GLY A 356 -8.01 -4.04 -5.76
CA GLY A 356 -9.44 -4.25 -5.50
C GLY A 356 -9.81 -5.75 -5.40
N PRO A 357 -10.80 -6.25 -6.18
CA PRO A 357 -11.15 -7.66 -6.24
C PRO A 357 -10.23 -8.51 -7.16
N THR A 358 -9.41 -7.86 -7.99
CA THR A 358 -8.49 -8.52 -8.93
C THR A 358 -7.26 -9.02 -8.18
N PHE A 359 -6.86 -10.27 -8.45
CA PHE A 359 -5.73 -10.92 -7.82
C PHE A 359 -4.88 -11.60 -8.89
N THR A 360 -3.61 -11.23 -8.97
CA THR A 360 -2.67 -11.79 -9.95
C THR A 360 -1.28 -11.89 -9.35
N SER A 361 -0.43 -12.72 -9.93
CA SER A 361 0.99 -12.76 -9.57
C SER A 361 1.81 -11.91 -10.53
N GLY A 362 2.94 -11.41 -10.04
CA GLY A 362 3.86 -10.59 -10.81
C GLY A 362 5.21 -10.44 -10.14
N THR A 363 6.12 -9.77 -10.84
CA THR A 363 7.48 -9.50 -10.37
C THR A 363 7.75 -8.01 -10.40
N VAL A 364 8.62 -7.54 -9.51
CA VAL A 364 9.21 -6.21 -9.62
C VAL A 364 10.41 -6.33 -10.54
N LYS A 365 10.34 -5.71 -11.73
CA LYS A 365 11.39 -5.81 -12.75
C LYS A 365 12.56 -4.91 -12.36
N THR A 366 12.27 -3.64 -12.08
CA THR A 366 13.27 -2.60 -11.83
C THR A 366 12.77 -1.67 -10.74
N ILE A 367 13.68 -1.18 -9.90
CA ILE A 367 13.41 -0.06 -9.00
C ILE A 367 14.08 1.15 -9.65
N HIS A 368 13.30 2.09 -10.20
CA HIS A 368 13.81 3.25 -10.92
C HIS A 368 14.55 4.19 -9.98
N HIS A 369 13.94 4.49 -8.83
CA HIS A 369 14.59 5.25 -7.77
C HIS A 369 13.94 4.95 -6.41
N GLN A 370 14.73 5.04 -5.35
CA GLN A 370 14.26 5.13 -3.97
C GLN A 370 14.25 6.60 -3.56
N THR A 371 13.21 7.04 -2.87
CA THR A 371 13.12 8.40 -2.35
C THR A 371 13.40 8.37 -0.86
N ASP A 372 14.44 9.10 -0.44
CA ASP A 372 14.69 9.34 0.97
C ASP A 372 13.55 10.24 1.50
N VAL A 373 12.76 9.70 2.42
CA VAL A 373 11.58 10.39 2.97
C VAL A 373 11.94 11.62 3.83
N ASN A 374 13.18 11.70 4.30
CA ASN A 374 13.68 12.76 5.17
C ASN A 374 14.24 13.94 4.37
N THR A 375 14.95 13.67 3.27
CA THR A 375 15.59 14.69 2.42
C THR A 375 14.83 14.99 1.12
N LEU A 376 13.97 14.07 0.69
CA LEU A 376 13.37 14.00 -0.65
C LEU A 376 14.38 13.78 -1.78
N GLU A 377 15.62 13.40 -1.45
CA GLU A 377 16.61 13.03 -2.45
C GLU A 377 16.28 11.66 -3.04
N GLN A 378 16.49 11.52 -4.35
CA GLN A 378 16.23 10.29 -5.08
C GLN A 378 17.53 9.55 -5.34
N GLN A 379 17.63 8.33 -4.81
CA GLN A 379 18.67 7.39 -5.17
C GLN A 379 18.24 6.59 -6.41
N ALA A 380 18.91 6.79 -7.53
CA ALA A 380 18.60 6.07 -8.77
C ALA A 380 19.05 4.61 -8.74
N ASN A 381 18.24 3.72 -9.33
CA ASN A 381 18.50 2.30 -9.56
C ASN A 381 19.04 1.51 -8.35
N PRO A 382 18.39 1.55 -7.17
CA PRO A 382 18.77 0.70 -6.05
C PRO A 382 18.49 -0.77 -6.38
N GLU A 383 19.31 -1.69 -5.86
CA GLU A 383 19.11 -3.13 -6.08
C GLU A 383 17.93 -3.69 -5.27
N ARG A 384 17.58 -3.06 -4.15
CA ARG A 384 16.61 -3.54 -3.16
C ARG A 384 15.92 -2.38 -2.45
N LEU A 385 14.74 -2.64 -1.89
CA LEU A 385 14.09 -1.75 -0.92
C LEU A 385 14.03 -2.42 0.46
N GLN A 386 14.44 -1.72 1.51
CA GLN A 386 14.36 -2.15 2.91
C GLN A 386 13.04 -1.74 3.56
N LEU A 387 12.81 -2.19 4.80
CA LEU A 387 11.65 -1.82 5.59
C LEU A 387 11.49 -0.28 5.63
N ASN A 388 10.26 0.19 5.44
CA ASN A 388 9.87 1.60 5.48
C ASN A 388 10.43 2.48 4.35
N GLU A 389 11.18 1.92 3.41
CA GLU A 389 11.61 2.63 2.21
C GLU A 389 10.49 2.73 1.19
N ILE A 390 10.54 3.80 0.40
CA ILE A 390 9.59 4.11 -0.66
C ILE A 390 10.36 4.24 -1.96
N GLY A 391 9.97 3.50 -2.99
CA GLY A 391 10.60 3.58 -4.29
C GLY A 391 9.62 3.49 -5.44
N LEU A 392 9.97 4.12 -6.55
CA LEU A 392 9.28 3.95 -7.81
C LEU A 392 9.75 2.66 -8.47
N CYS A 393 8.84 1.71 -8.64
CA CYS A 393 9.11 0.39 -9.16
C CYS A 393 8.34 0.13 -10.45
N GLU A 394 8.97 -0.56 -11.40
CA GLU A 394 8.28 -1.18 -12.55
C GLU A 394 7.83 -2.59 -12.17
N LEU A 395 6.53 -2.84 -12.28
CA LEU A 395 5.95 -4.17 -12.07
C LEU A 395 5.62 -4.82 -13.40
N THR A 396 5.82 -6.13 -13.49
CA THR A 396 5.35 -6.97 -14.59
C THR A 396 4.49 -8.10 -14.03
N LEU A 397 3.23 -8.13 -14.41
CA LEU A 397 2.22 -9.10 -13.98
C LEU A 397 2.04 -10.21 -15.00
N ASN A 398 1.58 -11.37 -14.53
CA ASN A 398 1.32 -12.54 -15.36
C ASN A 398 0.07 -12.40 -16.23
N GLN A 399 -0.84 -11.50 -15.87
CA GLN A 399 -2.07 -11.21 -16.60
C GLN A 399 -2.29 -9.70 -16.67
N PRO A 400 -2.88 -9.18 -17.76
CA PRO A 400 -3.25 -7.78 -17.85
C PRO A 400 -4.35 -7.46 -16.85
N ILE A 401 -4.24 -6.31 -16.19
CA ILE A 401 -5.26 -5.80 -15.27
C ILE A 401 -5.69 -4.41 -15.71
N ALA A 402 -6.94 -4.04 -15.39
CA ALA A 402 -7.43 -2.67 -15.58
C ALA A 402 -7.03 -1.82 -14.38
N PHE A 403 -6.37 -0.69 -14.62
CA PHE A 403 -5.90 0.21 -13.57
C PHE A 403 -5.91 1.67 -14.01
N ASP A 404 -5.98 2.58 -13.05
CA ASP A 404 -5.80 4.02 -13.29
C ASP A 404 -4.52 4.50 -12.57
N ALA A 405 -4.00 5.66 -12.98
CA ALA A 405 -3.06 6.38 -12.14
C ALA A 405 -3.72 6.76 -10.80
N TYR A 406 -3.02 6.55 -9.68
CA TYR A 406 -3.54 6.77 -8.34
C TYR A 406 -4.06 8.19 -8.11
N GLN A 407 -3.42 9.19 -8.72
CA GLN A 407 -3.86 10.59 -8.65
C GLN A 407 -5.19 10.84 -9.37
N ARG A 408 -5.52 10.06 -10.40
CA ARG A 408 -6.80 10.13 -11.11
C ARG A 408 -7.88 9.33 -10.40
N ASN A 409 -7.53 8.16 -9.88
CA ASN A 409 -8.44 7.30 -9.14
C ASN A 409 -7.73 6.45 -8.07
N HIS A 410 -8.00 6.76 -6.81
CA HIS A 410 -7.39 6.07 -5.67
C HIS A 410 -7.81 4.59 -5.58
N ALA A 411 -9.06 4.28 -5.92
CA ALA A 411 -9.63 2.95 -5.71
C ALA A 411 -9.12 1.92 -6.73
N THR A 412 -8.78 2.36 -7.95
CA THR A 412 -8.27 1.51 -9.04
C THR A 412 -6.78 1.75 -9.34
N GLY A 413 -6.17 2.74 -8.69
CA GLY A 413 -4.73 3.02 -8.76
C GLY A 413 -3.93 2.57 -7.54
N SER A 414 -4.55 1.88 -6.57
CA SER A 414 -3.85 1.33 -5.40
C SER A 414 -3.89 -0.20 -5.38
N PHE A 415 -2.83 -0.81 -4.87
CA PHE A 415 -2.74 -2.25 -4.70
C PHE A 415 -1.91 -2.62 -3.47
N ILE A 416 -2.01 -3.87 -3.05
CA ILE A 416 -1.13 -4.45 -2.02
C ILE A 416 -0.26 -5.55 -2.61
N VAL A 417 0.95 -5.67 -2.08
CA VAL A 417 1.90 -6.74 -2.37
C VAL A 417 1.82 -7.76 -1.25
N ILE A 418 1.64 -9.04 -1.62
CA ILE A 418 1.43 -10.15 -0.70
C ILE A 418 2.55 -11.17 -0.92
N ASP A 419 3.14 -11.62 0.18
CA ASP A 419 4.07 -12.74 0.15
C ASP A 419 3.33 -14.06 -0.09
N ARG A 420 3.71 -14.79 -1.14
CA ARG A 420 2.99 -16.00 -1.58
C ARG A 420 3.06 -17.17 -0.59
N LEU A 421 4.07 -17.19 0.28
CA LEU A 421 4.29 -18.30 1.22
C LEU A 421 3.54 -18.04 2.53
N THR A 422 3.60 -16.81 3.02
CA THR A 422 3.05 -16.43 4.33
C THR A 422 1.65 -15.81 4.23
N ASN A 423 1.22 -15.39 3.04
CA ASN A 423 -0.01 -14.62 2.79
C ASN A 423 -0.08 -13.29 3.56
N VAL A 424 1.05 -12.78 4.03
CA VAL A 424 1.13 -11.48 4.73
C VAL A 424 1.29 -10.37 3.69
N THR A 425 0.62 -9.23 3.93
CA THR A 425 0.85 -8.00 3.18
C THR A 425 2.24 -7.45 3.50
N ILE A 426 3.10 -7.39 2.49
CA ILE A 426 4.51 -6.97 2.61
C ILE A 426 4.78 -5.59 2.00
N GLY A 427 3.82 -5.03 1.26
CA GLY A 427 3.92 -3.67 0.72
C GLY A 427 2.59 -3.13 0.23
N ALA A 428 2.54 -1.82 0.01
CA ALA A 428 1.42 -1.13 -0.64
C ALA A 428 1.94 -0.29 -1.80
N GLY A 429 1.19 -0.23 -2.90
CA GLY A 429 1.61 0.44 -4.13
C GLY A 429 0.59 1.46 -4.61
N MET A 430 1.08 2.58 -5.13
CA MET A 430 0.33 3.64 -5.77
C MET A 430 0.79 3.76 -7.22
N ILE A 431 -0.07 3.41 -8.16
CA ILE A 431 0.23 3.37 -9.59
C ILE A 431 0.44 4.79 -10.11
N GLU A 432 1.56 5.04 -10.77
CA GLU A 432 1.85 6.31 -11.43
C GLU A 432 1.31 6.32 -12.86
N GLY A 433 1.45 5.20 -13.57
CA GLY A 433 0.97 5.05 -14.94
C GLY A 433 1.57 3.84 -15.63
N LEU A 434 1.38 3.74 -16.94
CA LEU A 434 2.02 2.73 -17.76
C LEU A 434 3.55 2.82 -17.63
N ALA A 435 4.21 1.66 -17.67
CA ALA A 435 5.66 1.63 -17.72
C ALA A 435 6.13 2.14 -19.09
N ASP A 436 7.01 3.14 -19.09
CA ASP A 436 7.66 3.62 -20.31
C ASP A 436 8.56 2.52 -20.87
N GLY A 437 8.16 1.92 -21.99
CA GLY A 437 9.00 0.96 -22.70
C GLY A 437 8.24 -0.08 -23.51
N ILE A 438 8.42 -0.01 -24.82
CA ILE A 438 8.36 -1.16 -25.74
C ILE A 438 9.01 -2.35 -25.00
N GLU A 439 8.40 -3.54 -25.02
CA GLU A 439 8.99 -4.79 -24.49
C GLU A 439 10.51 -4.72 -24.60
N SER A 440 11.22 -4.68 -23.48
CA SER A 440 12.66 -4.42 -23.59
C SER A 440 13.27 -5.58 -24.38
N LEU A 441 13.85 -5.25 -25.53
CA LEU A 441 14.55 -6.18 -26.43
C LEU A 441 15.91 -6.56 -25.85
N ASP A 442 16.06 -6.44 -24.53
CA ASP A 442 17.30 -6.72 -23.83
C ASP A 442 17.57 -8.23 -23.91
N PRO A 443 18.83 -8.64 -24.10
CA PRO A 443 19.18 -10.05 -24.07
C PRO A 443 18.82 -10.67 -22.71
N VAL A 444 18.22 -11.87 -22.73
CA VAL A 444 17.93 -12.63 -21.50
C VAL A 444 19.22 -12.91 -20.74
N THR A 445 19.31 -12.40 -19.52
CA THR A 445 20.46 -12.54 -18.62
C THR A 445 20.58 -13.94 -18.04
N THR A 446 21.76 -14.28 -17.53
CA THR A 446 21.99 -15.55 -16.81
C THR A 446 21.10 -15.65 -15.57
N ASP A 447 20.96 -14.58 -14.80
CA ASP A 447 20.15 -14.55 -13.58
C ASP A 447 18.66 -14.76 -13.86
N GLU A 448 18.13 -14.20 -14.96
CA GLU A 448 16.76 -14.46 -15.40
C GLU A 448 16.55 -15.93 -15.76
N ARG A 449 17.53 -16.57 -16.41
CA ARG A 449 17.49 -18.01 -16.73
C ARG A 449 17.53 -18.86 -15.47
N GLU A 450 18.44 -18.54 -14.53
CA GLU A 450 18.57 -19.27 -13.26
C GLU A 450 17.27 -19.23 -12.46
N ARG A 451 16.65 -18.04 -12.36
CA ARG A 451 15.37 -17.84 -11.66
C ARG A 451 14.22 -18.56 -12.38
N ARG A 452 14.16 -18.46 -13.72
CA ARG A 452 13.08 -19.07 -14.52
C ARG A 452 13.09 -20.60 -14.44
N LEU A 453 14.26 -21.20 -14.45
CA LEU A 453 14.46 -22.65 -14.38
C LEU A 453 14.63 -23.16 -12.94
N ALA A 454 14.68 -22.25 -11.96
CA ALA A 454 14.97 -22.55 -10.56
C ALA A 454 16.23 -23.44 -10.39
N GLN A 455 17.28 -23.20 -11.17
CA GLN A 455 18.50 -24.01 -11.19
C GLN A 455 19.69 -23.16 -11.61
N LYS A 456 20.90 -23.54 -11.18
CA LYS A 456 22.14 -22.94 -11.69
C LYS A 456 22.71 -23.78 -12.83
N PRO A 457 23.18 -23.16 -13.93
CA PRO A 457 23.87 -23.91 -14.98
C PRO A 457 25.08 -24.63 -14.41
N ALA A 458 25.25 -25.89 -14.82
CA ALA A 458 26.33 -26.73 -14.36
C ALA A 458 26.67 -27.81 -15.40
N ILE A 459 27.95 -28.13 -15.52
CA ILE A 459 28.44 -29.31 -16.23
C ILE A 459 28.71 -30.41 -15.21
N ILE A 460 28.07 -31.56 -15.38
CA ILE A 460 28.27 -32.77 -14.58
C ILE A 460 29.01 -33.78 -15.45
N ALA A 461 30.22 -34.17 -15.04
CA ALA A 461 30.97 -35.22 -15.74
C ALA A 461 30.61 -36.59 -15.16
N CYS A 462 30.13 -37.50 -16.01
CA CYS A 462 29.86 -38.89 -15.69
C CYS A 462 31.00 -39.76 -16.26
N ASN A 463 31.80 -40.36 -15.38
CA ASN A 463 33.01 -41.10 -15.74
C ASN A 463 32.93 -42.57 -15.31
N GLY A 464 33.85 -43.39 -15.82
CA GLY A 464 33.96 -44.82 -15.45
C GLY A 464 33.33 -45.75 -16.48
N LYS A 465 33.36 -47.05 -16.19
CA LYS A 465 32.93 -48.10 -17.14
C LYS A 465 31.44 -48.05 -17.48
N HIS A 466 30.62 -47.52 -16.57
CA HIS A 466 29.17 -47.39 -16.73
C HIS A 466 28.74 -45.91 -16.87
N ALA A 467 29.59 -45.08 -17.51
CA ALA A 467 29.30 -43.66 -17.71
C ALA A 467 27.95 -43.40 -18.43
N PRO A 468 27.54 -44.16 -19.48
CA PRO A 468 26.26 -43.95 -20.14
C PRO A 468 25.06 -44.26 -19.23
N GLU A 469 25.08 -45.38 -18.51
CA GLU A 469 23.99 -45.74 -17.60
C GLU A 469 23.92 -44.78 -16.40
N LEU A 470 25.08 -44.31 -15.93
CA LEU A 470 25.18 -43.30 -14.89
C LEU A 470 24.61 -41.95 -15.34
N ALA A 471 24.90 -41.49 -16.56
CA ALA A 471 24.39 -40.24 -17.10
C ALA A 471 22.85 -40.23 -17.17
N LEU A 472 22.25 -41.32 -17.65
CA LEU A 472 20.79 -41.48 -17.69
C LEU A 472 20.17 -41.53 -16.28
N ALA A 473 20.85 -42.19 -15.34
CA ALA A 473 20.39 -42.24 -13.95
C ALA A 473 20.45 -40.86 -13.26
N VAL A 474 21.49 -40.06 -13.53
CA VAL A 474 21.61 -38.67 -13.06
C VAL A 474 20.52 -37.79 -13.68
N GLU A 475 20.27 -37.92 -14.99
CA GLU A 475 19.20 -37.19 -15.67
C GLU A 475 17.85 -37.47 -15.03
N ARG A 476 17.53 -38.76 -14.78
CA ARG A 476 16.29 -39.15 -14.10
C ARG A 476 16.17 -38.53 -12.72
N ALA A 477 17.23 -38.56 -11.92
CA ALA A 477 17.22 -38.01 -10.57
C ALA A 477 17.02 -36.49 -10.56
N LEU A 478 17.64 -35.76 -11.49
CA LEU A 478 17.46 -34.32 -11.64
C LEU A 478 16.05 -33.98 -12.14
N PHE A 479 15.52 -34.77 -13.07
CA PHE A 479 14.14 -34.64 -13.56
C PHE A 479 13.12 -34.82 -12.43
N ASP A 480 13.30 -35.82 -11.57
CA ASP A 480 12.43 -36.06 -10.42
C ASP A 480 12.50 -34.91 -9.38
N GLN A 481 13.52 -34.05 -9.44
CA GLN A 481 13.63 -32.79 -8.67
C GLN A 481 13.13 -31.54 -9.41
N GLY A 482 12.53 -31.71 -10.59
CA GLY A 482 12.01 -30.61 -11.41
C GLY A 482 13.09 -29.79 -12.11
N LYS A 483 14.29 -30.34 -12.29
CA LYS A 483 15.40 -29.66 -12.99
C LYS A 483 15.44 -30.04 -14.46
N THR A 484 15.88 -29.09 -15.28
CA THR A 484 16.05 -29.27 -16.72
C THR A 484 17.51 -29.58 -17.01
N ALA A 485 17.80 -30.86 -17.21
CA ALA A 485 19.12 -31.38 -17.58
C ALA A 485 19.08 -32.01 -18.98
N VAL A 486 20.25 -32.04 -19.65
CA VAL A 486 20.42 -32.67 -20.96
C VAL A 486 21.65 -33.55 -20.93
N VAL A 487 21.50 -34.82 -21.32
CA VAL A 487 22.62 -35.75 -21.48
C VAL A 487 23.36 -35.48 -22.79
N VAL A 488 24.67 -35.39 -22.70
CA VAL A 488 25.63 -35.16 -23.78
C VAL A 488 26.52 -36.39 -23.88
N SER A 489 26.14 -37.30 -24.76
CA SER A 489 26.73 -38.63 -24.94
C SER A 489 27.56 -38.71 -26.22
N GLU A 490 28.38 -39.75 -26.35
CA GLU A 490 29.13 -39.99 -27.60
C GLU A 490 28.20 -40.13 -28.81
N ASP A 491 27.03 -40.73 -28.61
CA ASP A 491 26.05 -40.97 -29.67
C ASP A 491 25.40 -39.69 -30.22
N ASN A 492 25.27 -38.65 -29.39
CA ASN A 492 24.54 -37.43 -29.77
C ASN A 492 25.44 -36.26 -30.17
N THR A 493 26.70 -36.26 -29.76
CA THR A 493 27.62 -35.13 -29.95
C THR A 493 28.99 -35.51 -30.46
N GLY A 494 29.33 -36.80 -30.57
CA GLY A 494 30.58 -37.24 -31.19
C GLY A 494 31.77 -37.24 -30.23
N ASP A 495 32.83 -36.53 -30.60
CA ASP A 495 34.11 -36.62 -29.87
C ASP A 495 34.12 -35.84 -28.53
N ALA A 496 35.22 -35.93 -27.77
CA ALA A 496 35.32 -35.30 -26.46
C ALA A 496 35.33 -33.76 -26.51
N ASP A 497 35.84 -33.17 -27.59
CA ASP A 497 35.88 -31.71 -27.76
C ASP A 497 34.51 -31.17 -28.17
N GLU A 498 33.78 -31.89 -29.02
CA GLU A 498 32.39 -31.58 -29.38
C GLU A 498 31.46 -31.69 -28.16
N ARG A 499 31.58 -32.76 -27.35
CA ARG A 499 30.86 -32.90 -26.08
C ARG A 499 31.11 -31.73 -25.13
N ARG A 500 32.39 -31.32 -25.00
CA ARG A 500 32.77 -30.15 -24.17
C ARG A 500 32.08 -28.88 -24.69
N HIS A 501 32.12 -28.65 -26.00
CA HIS A 501 31.53 -27.46 -26.61
C HIS A 501 30.01 -27.40 -26.41
N VAL A 502 29.31 -28.52 -26.61
CA VAL A 502 27.86 -28.59 -26.39
C VAL A 502 27.49 -28.43 -24.93
N ALA A 503 28.25 -29.01 -24.00
CA ALA A 503 28.03 -28.80 -22.56
C ALA A 503 28.21 -27.31 -22.16
N GLN A 504 29.19 -26.62 -22.74
CA GLN A 504 29.39 -25.18 -22.53
C GLN A 504 28.25 -24.35 -23.13
N LEU A 505 27.75 -24.72 -24.31
CA LEU A 505 26.62 -24.05 -24.95
C LEU A 505 25.34 -24.19 -24.12
N LEU A 506 25.04 -25.40 -23.63
CA LEU A 506 23.88 -25.67 -22.79
C LEU A 506 23.92 -24.88 -21.48
N THR A 507 25.09 -24.82 -20.84
CA THR A 507 25.27 -24.06 -19.60
C THR A 507 25.21 -22.55 -19.82
N ALA A 508 25.69 -22.03 -20.95
CA ALA A 508 25.51 -20.63 -21.34
C ALA A 508 24.02 -20.23 -21.48
N HIS A 509 23.12 -21.21 -21.67
CA HIS A 509 21.68 -21.00 -21.75
C HIS A 509 20.91 -21.40 -20.47
N GLY A 510 21.60 -21.65 -19.36
CA GLY A 510 20.99 -21.90 -18.04
C GLY A 510 20.67 -23.37 -17.75
N LEU A 511 21.03 -24.30 -18.64
CA LEU A 511 20.75 -25.73 -18.50
C LEU A 511 21.84 -26.46 -17.72
N ILE A 512 21.50 -27.62 -17.18
CA ILE A 512 22.48 -28.56 -16.61
C ILE A 512 22.89 -29.54 -17.72
N ALA A 513 24.18 -29.60 -18.05
CA ALA A 513 24.71 -30.54 -19.02
C ALA A 513 25.33 -31.75 -18.30
N ILE A 514 24.91 -32.96 -18.66
CA ILE A 514 25.45 -34.22 -18.13
C ILE A 514 26.32 -34.84 -19.21
N ALA A 515 27.63 -34.74 -19.10
CA ALA A 515 28.57 -35.16 -20.13
C ALA A 515 29.24 -36.48 -19.77
N GLU A 516 29.19 -37.46 -20.68
CA GLU A 516 29.91 -38.72 -20.55
C GLU A 516 31.41 -38.54 -20.76
N ASN A 517 32.25 -39.21 -19.97
CA ASN A 517 33.70 -39.32 -20.13
C ASN A 517 34.41 -37.97 -20.35
N LEU A 518 33.94 -36.93 -19.66
CA LEU A 518 34.51 -35.58 -19.72
C LEU A 518 35.54 -35.36 -18.60
N GLY A 519 36.63 -34.67 -18.92
CA GLY A 519 37.65 -34.28 -17.94
C GLY A 519 37.10 -33.39 -16.82
N SER A 520 37.71 -33.48 -15.64
CA SER A 520 37.35 -32.67 -14.46
C SER A 520 37.77 -31.20 -14.55
N ASP A 521 38.49 -30.82 -15.61
CA ASP A 521 38.98 -29.48 -15.88
C ASP A 521 37.88 -28.46 -16.21
N VAL A 522 36.73 -28.95 -16.72
CA VAL A 522 35.59 -28.09 -17.14
C VAL A 522 34.31 -28.40 -16.36
N ALA A 523 34.27 -29.51 -15.63
CA ALA A 523 33.08 -29.96 -14.90
C ALA A 523 32.92 -29.21 -13.58
N ASN A 524 31.67 -28.82 -13.27
CA ASN A 524 31.32 -28.25 -11.97
C ASN A 524 31.12 -29.33 -10.90
N ALA A 525 30.75 -30.54 -11.30
CA ALA A 525 30.65 -31.72 -10.46
C ALA A 525 31.08 -32.95 -11.26
N THR A 526 31.57 -33.98 -10.59
CA THR A 526 32.01 -35.22 -11.24
C THR A 526 31.50 -36.42 -10.45
N VAL A 527 31.00 -37.41 -11.17
CA VAL A 527 30.50 -38.66 -10.62
C VAL A 527 31.05 -39.83 -11.44
N SER A 528 31.38 -40.94 -10.79
CA SER A 528 31.94 -42.11 -11.46
C SER A 528 31.34 -43.40 -10.96
N ALA A 529 31.13 -44.36 -11.86
CA ALA A 529 30.71 -45.72 -11.52
C ALA A 529 31.48 -46.76 -12.34
N ASP A 530 32.21 -47.64 -11.63
CA ASP A 530 32.97 -48.73 -12.24
C ASP A 530 32.22 -50.07 -12.23
N ALA A 531 31.15 -50.19 -11.41
CA ALA A 531 30.20 -51.29 -11.41
C ALA A 531 28.76 -50.77 -11.37
N GLU A 532 27.84 -51.47 -12.04
CA GLU A 532 26.41 -51.10 -12.13
C GLU A 532 25.74 -50.93 -10.75
N GLN A 533 26.14 -51.75 -9.78
CA GLN A 533 25.64 -51.69 -8.39
C GLN A 533 26.00 -50.38 -7.65
N ASP A 534 27.00 -49.64 -8.11
CA ASP A 534 27.48 -48.41 -7.46
C ASP A 534 26.70 -47.17 -7.94
N ILE A 535 25.98 -47.28 -9.07
CA ILE A 535 25.24 -46.18 -9.70
C ILE A 535 24.25 -45.51 -8.73
N PRO A 536 23.39 -46.23 -7.98
CA PRO A 536 22.43 -45.59 -7.08
C PRO A 536 23.09 -44.77 -5.97
N ALA A 537 24.21 -45.27 -5.42
CA ALA A 537 24.95 -44.59 -4.38
C ALA A 537 25.66 -43.33 -4.92
N ALA A 538 26.24 -43.43 -6.13
CA ALA A 538 26.91 -42.33 -6.80
C ALA A 538 25.95 -41.19 -7.16
N VAL A 539 24.76 -41.51 -7.69
CA VAL A 539 23.71 -40.53 -8.01
C VAL A 539 23.21 -39.82 -6.75
N SER A 540 22.92 -40.58 -5.69
CA SER A 540 22.45 -40.01 -4.43
C SER A 540 23.48 -39.05 -3.80
N GLY A 541 24.77 -39.42 -3.83
CA GLY A 541 25.86 -38.57 -3.35
C GLY A 541 25.97 -37.25 -4.13
N LEU A 542 25.93 -37.33 -5.47
CA LEU A 542 25.97 -36.16 -6.35
C LEU A 542 24.80 -35.21 -6.08
N VAL A 543 23.58 -35.75 -5.98
CA VAL A 543 22.38 -34.95 -5.72
C VAL A 543 22.48 -34.22 -4.38
N GLN A 544 22.94 -34.88 -3.32
CA GLN A 544 23.14 -34.24 -2.02
C GLN A 544 24.17 -33.10 -2.07
N GLU A 545 25.24 -33.27 -2.85
CA GLU A 545 26.25 -32.24 -3.05
C GLU A 545 25.68 -31.01 -3.78
N LEU A 546 24.91 -31.24 -4.84
CA LEU A 546 24.29 -30.17 -5.63
C LEU A 546 23.26 -29.37 -4.80
N VAL A 547 22.48 -30.05 -3.96
CA VAL A 547 21.55 -29.40 -3.01
C VAL A 547 22.32 -28.60 -1.96
N ARG A 548 23.38 -29.19 -1.36
CA ARG A 548 24.19 -28.52 -0.34
C ARG A 548 24.90 -27.27 -0.88
N SER A 549 25.30 -27.29 -2.14
CA SER A 549 25.94 -26.16 -2.83
C SER A 549 24.96 -25.14 -3.40
N LYS A 550 23.63 -25.32 -3.18
CA LYS A 550 22.57 -24.46 -3.72
C LYS A 550 22.64 -24.27 -5.24
N ARG A 551 23.02 -25.33 -5.96
CA ARG A 551 23.02 -25.36 -7.44
C ARG A 551 21.69 -25.88 -7.99
N ILE A 552 21.04 -26.77 -7.25
CA ILE A 552 19.70 -27.31 -7.53
C ILE A 552 18.79 -27.12 -6.33
#